data_AF-A0A1V6YPG4-F1
#
_entry.id   AF-A0A1V6YPG4-F1
#
_cell.length_a   1.000
_cell.length_b   1.000
_cell.length_c   1.000
_cell.angle_alpha   90.00
_cell.angle_beta   90.00
_cell.angle_gamma   90.00
#
_symmetry.space_group_name_H-M   'P 1'
#
loop_
_entity.id
_entity.type
_entity.pdbx_description
1 polymer ?
#
loop_
_entity_poly.entity_id
_entity_poly.type
_entity_poly.pdbx_seq_one_letter_code
_entity_poly.pdbx_strand_id
1 'polypeptide(L)' 'MRFIFVAFMAIIGAALAADKPPPAPVIPAGHPCKADGSAGNCASGFCLQLVQDKEGVCK' A
#
# COMPACT_ATOMS: atom_id res chain seq x y z
N MET A 1 8.05 -18.89 -36.57
CA MET A 1 8.86 -18.65 -35.35
C MET A 1 8.74 -17.23 -34.76
N ARG A 2 8.06 -16.25 -35.40
CA ARG A 2 7.92 -14.88 -34.86
C ARG A 2 6.88 -14.74 -33.73
N PHE A 3 5.85 -15.60 -33.72
CA PHE A 3 4.72 -15.50 -32.78
C PHE A 3 4.99 -16.07 -31.38
N ILE A 4 6.00 -16.93 -31.22
CA ILE A 4 6.36 -17.51 -29.90
C ILE A 4 6.91 -16.42 -28.97
N PHE A 5 7.66 -15.46 -29.50
CA PHE A 5 8.24 -14.37 -28.72
C PHE A 5 7.17 -13.43 -28.14
N VAL A 6 6.06 -13.23 -28.85
CA VAL A 6 4.96 -12.36 -28.39
C VAL A 6 4.19 -13.03 -27.25
N ALA A 7 3.96 -14.36 -27.33
CA ALA A 7 3.28 -15.10 -26.29
C ALA A 7 4.07 -15.14 -24.97
N PHE A 8 5.40 -15.24 -25.03
CA PHE A 8 6.25 -15.22 -23.83
C PHE A 8 6.24 -13.86 -23.11
N MET A 9 6.25 -12.75 -23.85
CA MET A 9 6.19 -11.40 -23.26
C MET A 9 4.85 -11.10 -22.58
N ALA A 10 3.73 -11.64 -23.08
CA ALA A 10 2.42 -11.45 -22.47
C ALA A 10 2.27 -12.16 -21.12
N ILE A 11 2.94 -13.30 -20.93
CA ILE A 11 2.86 -14.07 -19.67
C ILE A 11 3.66 -13.39 -18.55
N ILE A 12 4.80 -12.75 -18.89
CA ILE A 12 5.64 -12.05 -17.90
C ILE A 12 4.96 -10.75 -17.42
N GLY A 13 4.24 -10.05 -18.30
CA GLY A 13 3.57 -8.78 -17.97
C GLY A 13 2.43 -8.88 -16.93
N ALA A 14 1.84 -10.07 -16.72
CA ALA A 14 0.74 -10.25 -15.78
C ALA A 14 1.20 -10.37 -14.30
N ALA A 15 2.48 -10.68 -14.05
CA ALA A 15 2.99 -10.87 -12.69
C ALA A 15 3.18 -9.54 -11.94
N LEU A 16 3.55 -8.46 -12.63
CA LEU A 16 3.85 -7.15 -12.03
C LEU A 16 2.61 -6.28 -11.78
N ALA A 17 1.42 -6.71 -12.22
CA ALA A 17 0.17 -6.00 -11.97
C ALA A 17 -0.58 -6.51 -10.71
N ALA A 18 -0.11 -7.62 -10.11
CA ALA A 18 -0.74 -8.24 -8.95
C ALA A 18 -0.23 -7.69 -7.60
N ASP A 19 0.84 -6.90 -7.60
CA ASP A 19 1.45 -6.34 -6.38
C ASP A 19 0.78 -5.06 -5.88
N LYS A 20 -0.42 -4.71 -6.36
CA LYS A 20 -1.21 -3.67 -5.69
C LYS A 20 -1.89 -4.37 -4.52
N PRO A 21 -1.43 -4.16 -3.26
CA PRO A 21 -2.12 -4.72 -2.12
C PRO A 21 -3.58 -4.26 -2.22
N PRO A 22 -4.56 -5.09 -1.84
CA PRO A 22 -5.93 -4.60 -1.71
C PRO A 22 -5.89 -3.29 -0.92
N PRO A 23 -6.70 -2.27 -1.27
CA PRO A 23 -6.68 -1.00 -0.55
C PRO A 23 -6.79 -1.33 0.93
N ALA A 24 -5.68 -1.17 1.65
CA ALA A 24 -5.64 -1.44 3.07
C ALA A 24 -6.75 -0.59 3.69
N PRO A 25 -7.50 -1.09 4.70
CA PRO A 25 -8.52 -0.31 5.37
C PRO A 25 -7.93 1.06 5.73
N VAL A 26 -8.36 2.10 5.01
CA VAL A 26 -7.78 3.42 5.16
C VAL A 26 -8.31 4.02 6.45
N ILE A 27 -7.40 4.38 7.33
CA ILE A 27 -7.75 4.93 8.63
C ILE A 27 -8.29 6.36 8.41
N PRO A 28 -9.53 6.67 8.84
CA PRO A 28 -10.09 8.01 8.66
C PRO A 28 -9.33 9.05 9.50
N ALA A 29 -9.42 10.32 9.10
CA ALA A 29 -8.81 11.42 9.84
C ALA A 29 -9.32 11.46 11.29
N GLY A 30 -8.44 11.74 12.24
CA GLY A 30 -8.73 11.75 13.67
C GLY A 30 -8.69 10.39 14.36
N HIS A 31 -8.47 9.29 13.64
CA HIS A 31 -8.30 7.96 14.23
C HIS A 31 -6.83 7.65 14.54
N PRO A 32 -6.57 6.74 15.51
CA PRO A 32 -5.22 6.34 15.86
C PRO A 32 -4.54 5.62 14.69
N CYS A 33 -3.28 5.95 14.46
CA CYS A 33 -2.43 5.35 13.43
C CYS A 33 -1.04 5.07 13.99
N LYS A 34 -0.26 4.24 13.30
CA LYS A 34 1.14 4.02 13.65
C LYS A 34 2.04 4.42 12.48
N ALA A 35 3.13 5.11 12.80
CA ALA A 35 4.15 5.55 11.84
C ALA A 35 4.90 4.36 11.20
N ASP A 36 4.88 3.19 11.83
CA ASP A 36 5.40 1.95 11.26
C ASP A 36 4.49 1.31 10.20
N GLY A 37 3.26 1.83 10.01
CA GLY A 37 2.27 1.29 9.09
C GLY A 37 1.61 -0.02 9.55
N SER A 38 1.94 -0.52 10.75
CA SER A 38 1.41 -1.78 11.28
C SER A 38 -0.10 -1.73 11.57
N ALA A 39 -0.63 -0.53 11.83
CA ALA A 39 -2.06 -0.29 12.04
C ALA A 39 -2.83 -0.05 10.73
N GLY A 40 -2.15 0.03 9.58
CA GLY A 40 -2.70 0.49 8.31
C GLY A 40 -2.35 1.94 7.98
N ASN A 41 -2.70 2.37 6.78
CA ASN A 41 -2.39 3.71 6.27
C ASN A 41 -3.58 4.66 6.46
N CYS A 42 -3.29 5.91 6.84
CA CYS A 42 -4.29 6.97 6.86
C CYS A 42 -4.88 7.23 5.47
N ALA A 43 -6.17 7.57 5.39
CA ALA A 43 -6.83 7.96 4.14
C ALA A 43 -6.16 9.17 3.48
N SER A 44 -5.57 10.06 4.28
CA SER A 44 -4.78 11.21 3.86
C SER A 44 -3.33 10.87 3.49
N GLY A 45 -2.87 9.65 3.78
CA GLY A 45 -1.46 9.25 3.68
C GLY A 45 -0.55 9.82 4.76
N PHE A 46 -1.10 10.55 5.75
CA PHE A 46 -0.31 11.22 6.78
C PHE A 46 -0.72 10.79 8.20
N CYS A 47 0.24 10.17 8.90
CA CYS A 47 0.11 9.77 10.30
C CYS A 47 1.01 10.68 11.16
N LEU A 48 0.40 11.47 12.05
CA LEU A 48 1.14 12.30 12.98
C LEU A 48 1.38 11.53 14.28
N GLN A 49 2.55 10.90 14.41
CA GLN A 49 2.98 10.23 15.64
C GLN A 49 4.23 10.90 16.21
N LEU A 50 4.19 11.31 17.49
CA LEU A 50 5.39 11.78 18.19
C LEU A 50 6.22 10.58 18.65
N VAL A 51 7.54 10.72 18.67
CA VAL A 51 8.50 9.64 19.03
C VAL A 51 8.24 9.04 20.42
N GLN A 52 7.66 9.84 21.32
CA GLN A 52 7.31 9.44 22.68
C GLN A 52 5.94 8.73 22.79
N ASP A 53 5.10 8.82 21.77
CA ASP A 53 3.75 8.25 21.78
C ASP A 53 3.74 6.87 21.11
N LYS A 54 2.98 5.94 21.71
CA LYS A 54 2.84 4.58 21.18
C LYS A 54 2.01 4.53 19.89
N GLU A 55 1.15 5.52 19.69
CA GLU A 55 0.24 5.67 18.56
C GLU A 55 0.12 7.15 18.20
N GLY A 56 0.06 7.46 16.90
CA GLY A 56 -0.22 8.78 16.36
C GLY A 56 -1.68 8.94 15.96
N VAL A 57 -1.99 10.04 15.28
CA VAL A 57 -3.34 10.34 14.77
C VAL A 57 -3.28 10.67 13.28
N CYS A 58 -4.21 10.11 12.51
CA CYS A 58 -4.36 10.43 11.11
C CYS A 58 -4.82 11.87 10.90
N LYS A 59 -4.14 12.59 10.01
CA LYS A 59 -4.41 14.00 9.71
C LYS A 59 -4.59 14.22 8.23
#